data_AF-A0A7L4NT90-F1
#
_entry.id   AF-A0A7L4NT90-F1
#
_cell.length_a   1.000
_cell.length_b   1.000
_cell.length_c   1.000
_cell.angle_alpha   90.00
_cell.angle_beta   90.00
_cell.angle_gamma   90.00
#
_symmetry.space_group_name_H-M   'P 1'
#
loop_
_entity.id
_entity.type
_entity.pdbx_description
1 polymer ?
#
loop_
_entity_poly.entity_id
_entity_poly.type
_entity_poly.pdbx_seq_one_letter_code
_entity_poly.pdbx_strand_id
1 'polypeptide(L)'
;GCQLFPNGTAHSFYEVNLNGTAFLSFHVPSATWERRWPGRDAVAAFAELELMKYPKTTRDLQHFLNTTCVDILRAQNAITGKQSSRSHTPLVLGLILGTFALLGMAVGIFLCTGGSC
;
A
#
# COMPACT_ATOMS: atom_id res chain seq x y z
N GLY A 1 5.11 4.09 11.10
CA GLY A 1 4.32 4.35 9.88
C GLY A 1 2.84 4.21 10.20
N CYS A 2 2.05 3.79 9.22
CA CYS A 2 0.64 3.46 9.40
C CYS A 2 0.34 2.13 8.69
N GLN A 3 -0.71 1.46 9.14
CA GLN A 3 -1.21 0.20 8.59
C GLN A 3 -2.71 0.37 8.33
N LEU A 4 -3.15 0.02 7.13
CA LEU A 4 -4.58 -0.01 6.78
C LEU A 4 -5.10 -1.44 6.91
N PHE A 5 -6.21 -1.63 7.63
CA PHE A 5 -6.87 -2.91 7.79
C PHE A 5 -7.99 -3.10 6.74
N PRO A 6 -8.39 -4.35 6.44
CA PRO A 6 -9.47 -4.63 5.48
C PRO A 6 -10.82 -4.01 5.84
N ASN A 7 -11.10 -3.79 7.12
CA ASN A 7 -12.30 -3.11 7.61
C ASN A 7 -12.28 -1.58 7.41
N GLY A 8 -11.21 -1.04 6.80
CA GLY A 8 -11.03 0.39 6.53
C GLY A 8 -10.45 1.19 7.70
N THR A 9 -10.23 0.58 8.88
CA THR A 9 -9.55 1.26 9.99
C THR A 9 -8.05 1.33 9.73
N ALA A 10 -7.38 2.31 10.35
CA ALA A 10 -5.94 2.47 10.27
C ALA A 10 -5.32 2.47 11.66
N HIS A 11 -4.15 1.84 11.79
CA HIS A 11 -3.32 1.91 12.98
C HIS A 11 -1.99 2.59 12.65
N SER A 12 -1.65 3.61 13.44
CA SER A 12 -0.46 4.44 13.25
C SER A 12 0.50 4.21 14.41
N PHE A 13 1.79 4.17 14.10
CA PHE A 13 2.86 3.91 15.07
C PHE A 13 4.14 4.67 14.69
N TYR A 14 4.98 4.99 15.66
CA TYR A 14 6.33 5.47 15.41
C TYR A 14 7.23 5.05 16.57
N GLU A 15 8.23 4.25 16.26
CA GLU A 15 9.10 3.60 17.24
C GLU A 15 10.55 3.92 16.92
N VAL A 16 11.34 4.23 17.95
CA VAL A 16 12.75 4.54 17.85
C VAL A 16 13.51 3.53 18.69
N ASN A 17 14.41 2.80 18.04
CA ASN A 17 15.27 1.83 18.70
C ASN A 17 16.72 2.32 18.64
N LEU A 18 17.45 2.14 19.73
CA LEU A 18 18.88 2.41 19.82
C LEU A 18 19.60 1.11 20.16
N ASN A 19 20.54 0.69 19.33
CA ASN A 19 21.26 -0.59 19.47
C ASN A 19 20.31 -1.80 19.63
N GLY A 20 19.21 -1.82 18.88
CA GLY A 20 18.21 -2.90 18.94
C GLY A 20 17.32 -2.90 20.18
N THR A 21 17.51 -1.95 21.11
CA THR A 21 16.68 -1.79 22.31
C THR A 21 15.68 -0.65 22.11
N ALA A 22 14.44 -0.84 22.56
CA ALA A 22 13.40 0.18 22.49
C ALA A 22 13.82 1.42 23.27
N PHE A 23 13.90 2.57 22.60
CA PHE A 23 14.38 3.82 23.18
C PHE A 23 13.22 4.78 23.46
N LEU A 24 12.47 5.14 22.41
CA LEU A 24 11.30 5.99 22.50
C LEU A 24 10.16 5.44 21.62
N SER A 25 8.92 5.69 22.01
CA SER A 25 7.74 5.47 21.17
C SER A 25 6.87 6.72 21.14
N PHE A 26 6.21 6.96 20.01
CA PHE A 26 5.27 8.06 19.88
C PHE A 26 3.85 7.55 20.06
N HIS A 27 3.15 8.08 21.07
CA HIS A 27 1.73 7.85 21.26
C HIS A 27 0.94 8.77 20.33
N VAL A 28 0.57 8.22 19.17
CA VAL A 28 -0.09 8.98 18.09
C VAL A 28 -1.36 9.70 18.53
N PRO A 29 -2.30 9.11 19.31
CA PRO A 29 -3.54 9.80 19.67
C PRO A 29 -3.35 11.07 20.49
N SER A 30 -2.39 11.11 21.42
CA SER A 30 -2.10 12.29 22.25
C SER A 30 -0.98 13.17 21.71
N ALA A 31 -0.34 12.77 20.60
CA ALA A 31 0.83 13.42 20.05
C ALA A 31 1.99 13.57 21.05
N THR A 32 2.20 12.56 21.90
CA THR A 32 3.24 12.59 22.94
C THR A 32 4.29 11.51 22.74
N TRP A 33 5.51 11.78 23.21
CA TRP A 33 6.58 10.79 23.27
C TRP A 33 6.56 10.05 24.60
N GLU A 34 6.96 8.78 24.57
CA GLU A 34 7.04 7.91 25.73
C GLU A 34 8.42 7.24 25.78
N ARG A 35 9.02 7.21 26.96
CA ARG A 35 10.27 6.48 27.20
C ARG A 35 10.05 4.98 27.26
N ARG A 36 10.85 4.26 26.49
CA ARG A 36 10.85 2.78 26.44
C ARG A 36 12.17 2.18 26.94
N TRP A 37 13.22 3.00 27.02
CA TRP A 37 14.53 2.56 27.48
C TRP A 37 14.48 2.08 28.94
N PRO A 38 15.17 0.98 29.29
CA PRO A 38 15.19 0.46 30.65
C PRO A 38 15.89 1.44 31.62
N GLY A 39 15.26 1.71 32.76
CA GLY A 39 15.82 2.53 33.83
C GLY A 39 15.64 4.03 33.65
N ARG A 40 16.47 4.83 34.34
CA ARG A 40 16.44 6.31 34.30
C ARG A 40 17.58 6.85 33.44
N ASP A 41 17.60 6.47 32.18
CA ASP A 41 18.62 6.95 31.25
C ASP A 41 18.42 8.44 30.93
N ALA A 42 19.48 9.23 31.13
CA ALA A 42 19.43 10.67 30.97
C ALA A 42 19.27 11.10 29.50
N VAL A 43 19.76 10.30 28.56
CA VAL A 43 19.65 10.59 27.12
C VAL A 43 18.22 10.36 26.65
N ALA A 44 17.57 9.29 27.11
CA ALA A 44 16.15 9.05 26.83
C ALA A 44 15.26 10.17 27.39
N ALA A 45 15.54 10.63 28.61
CA ALA A 45 14.81 11.74 29.24
C ALA A 45 15.04 13.07 28.50
N PHE A 46 16.29 13.36 28.13
CA PHE A 46 16.62 14.55 27.36
C PHE A 46 15.94 14.54 25.98
N ALA A 47 16.01 13.43 25.26
CA ALA A 47 15.41 13.29 23.94
C ALA A 47 13.89 13.44 23.97
N GLU A 48 13.19 12.80 24.93
CA GLU A 48 11.75 13.01 25.15
C GLU A 48 11.44 14.49 25.35
N LEU A 49 12.19 15.16 26.23
CA LEU A 49 11.97 16.58 26.54
C LEU A 49 12.21 17.49 25.33
N GLU A 50 13.26 17.26 24.54
CA GLU A 50 13.52 18.03 23.31
C GLU A 50 12.45 17.80 22.25
N LEU A 51 12.02 16.54 22.05
CA LEU A 51 10.98 16.21 21.07
C LEU A 51 9.62 16.79 21.44
N MET A 52 9.34 16.99 22.71
CA MET A 52 8.09 17.60 23.18
C MET A 52 8.04 19.14 23.01
N LYS A 53 9.16 19.81 22.66
CA LYS A 53 9.19 21.28 22.51
C LYS A 53 8.57 21.79 21.21
N TYR A 54 8.60 20.99 20.14
CA TYR A 54 8.30 21.48 18.80
C TYR A 54 7.01 20.86 18.24
N PRO A 55 6.15 21.66 17.57
CA PRO A 55 4.99 21.14 16.86
C PRO A 55 5.37 20.12 15.77
N LYS A 56 6.53 20.31 15.14
CA LYS A 56 7.06 19.42 14.09
C LYS A 56 7.23 17.98 14.55
N THR A 57 7.66 17.79 15.79
CA THR A 57 7.93 16.48 16.40
C THR A 57 6.73 15.94 17.19
N THR A 58 5.63 16.68 17.25
CA THR A 58 4.40 16.29 17.96
C THR A 58 3.21 16.32 17.00
N ARG A 59 2.55 17.47 16.88
CA ARG A 59 1.32 17.64 16.09
C ARG A 59 1.52 17.36 14.59
N ASP A 60 2.61 17.82 14.01
CA ASP A 60 2.84 17.62 12.56
C ASP A 60 3.16 16.14 12.28
N LEU A 61 3.91 15.48 13.18
CA LEU A 61 4.15 14.05 13.13
C LEU A 61 2.85 13.25 13.29
N GLN A 62 1.98 13.64 14.23
CA GLN A 62 0.66 13.05 14.39
C GLN A 62 -0.18 13.18 13.11
N HIS A 63 -0.21 14.38 12.52
CA HIS A 63 -0.95 14.62 11.28
C HIS A 63 -0.39 13.77 10.12
N PHE A 64 0.93 13.71 9.98
CA PHE A 64 1.57 12.87 8.98
C PHE A 64 1.16 11.40 9.13
N LEU A 65 1.17 10.87 10.35
CA LEU A 65 0.86 9.46 10.61
C LEU A 65 -0.64 9.14 10.43
N ASN A 66 -1.54 9.98 10.95
CA ASN A 66 -2.98 9.72 10.91
C ASN A 66 -3.68 10.12 9.62
N THR A 67 -3.14 11.10 8.89
CA THR A 67 -3.74 11.61 7.66
C THR A 67 -2.88 11.22 6.47
N THR A 68 -1.70 11.83 6.33
CA THR A 68 -0.89 11.72 5.12
C THR A 68 -0.52 10.27 4.78
N CYS A 69 -0.01 9.52 5.76
CA CYS A 69 0.36 8.13 5.57
C CYS A 69 -0.85 7.27 5.16
N VAL A 70 -1.98 7.45 5.85
CA VAL A 70 -3.20 6.66 5.60
C VAL A 70 -3.75 6.97 4.21
N ASP A 71 -3.75 8.23 3.79
CA ASP A 71 -4.24 8.65 2.48
C ASP A 71 -3.35 8.11 1.35
N ILE A 72 -2.02 8.09 1.56
CA ILE A 72 -1.09 7.44 0.62
C ILE A 72 -1.43 5.95 0.49
N LEU A 73 -1.62 5.23 1.60
CA LEU A 73 -1.94 3.80 1.55
C LEU A 73 -3.29 3.53 0.89
N ARG A 74 -4.32 4.35 1.16
CA ARG A 74 -5.62 4.24 0.50
C ARG A 74 -5.52 4.45 -1.00
N ALA A 75 -4.78 5.46 -1.44
CA ALA A 75 -4.59 5.75 -2.86
C ALA A 75 -3.88 4.58 -3.57
N GLN A 76 -2.81 4.04 -2.99
CA GLN A 76 -2.10 2.89 -3.55
C GLN A 76 -2.99 1.65 -3.61
N ASN A 77 -3.73 1.35 -2.54
CA ASN A 77 -4.65 0.21 -2.52
C ASN A 77 -5.78 0.33 -3.56
N ALA A 78 -6.31 1.54 -3.79
CA ALA A 78 -7.30 1.77 -4.83
C ALA A 78 -6.72 1.55 -6.25
N ILE A 79 -5.47 1.97 -6.47
CA ILE A 79 -4.75 1.72 -7.73
C ILE A 79 -4.52 0.22 -7.94
N THR A 80 -4.02 -0.49 -6.93
CA THR A 80 -3.79 -1.94 -6.99
C THR A 80 -5.09 -2.71 -7.17
N GLY A 81 -6.18 -2.31 -6.48
CA GLY A 81 -7.51 -2.87 -6.67
C GLY A 81 -8.03 -2.67 -8.09
N LYS A 82 -7.83 -1.48 -8.68
CA LYS A 82 -8.17 -1.20 -10.08
C LYS A 82 -7.36 -2.05 -11.06
N GLN A 83 -6.07 -2.29 -10.78
CA GLN A 83 -5.23 -3.17 -11.59
C GLN A 83 -5.66 -4.64 -11.47
N SER A 84 -5.95 -5.12 -10.26
CA SER A 84 -6.46 -6.48 -10.03
C SER A 84 -7.85 -6.71 -10.64
N SER A 85 -8.67 -5.66 -10.75
CA SER A 85 -10.01 -5.70 -11.35
C SER A 85 -10.00 -5.62 -12.88
N ARG A 86 -8.85 -5.33 -13.51
CA ARG A 86 -8.75 -5.30 -14.97
C ARG A 86 -9.00 -6.70 -15.53
N SER A 87 -10.23 -6.92 -15.97
CA SER A 87 -10.67 -8.20 -16.52
C SER A 87 -9.83 -8.58 -17.76
N HIS A 88 -9.36 -9.82 -17.80
CA HIS A 88 -8.71 -10.43 -18.96
C HIS A 88 -9.72 -10.91 -20.01
N THR A 89 -11.03 -10.86 -19.71
CA THR A 89 -12.12 -11.25 -20.62
C THR A 89 -12.04 -10.63 -22.01
N PRO A 90 -11.76 -9.32 -22.22
CA PRO A 90 -11.64 -8.76 -23.57
C PRO A 90 -10.47 -9.34 -24.37
N LEU A 91 -9.37 -9.69 -23.68
CA LEU A 91 -8.19 -10.29 -24.31
C LEU A 91 -8.48 -11.73 -24.75
N VAL A 92 -9.16 -12.51 -23.89
CA VAL A 92 -9.61 -13.87 -24.20
C VAL A 92 -10.64 -13.86 -25.33
N LEU A 93 -11.62 -12.96 -25.28
CA LEU A 93 -12.65 -12.84 -26.33
C LEU A 93 -12.03 -12.48 -27.69
N GLY A 94 -11.07 -11.55 -27.70
CA GLY A 94 -10.34 -11.19 -28.92
C GLY A 94 -9.54 -12.38 -29.48
N LEU A 95 -8.91 -13.17 -28.63
CA LEU A 95 -8.13 -14.35 -29.04
C LEU A 95 -9.04 -15.43 -29.64
N ILE A 96 -10.19 -15.69 -29.01
CA ILE A 96 -11.20 -16.65 -29.50
C ILE A 96 -11.74 -16.21 -30.87
N LEU A 97 -12.23 -14.98 -30.99
CA LEU A 97 -12.76 -14.44 -32.24
C LEU A 97 -11.72 -14.45 -33.37
N GLY A 98 -10.46 -14.11 -33.05
CA GLY A 98 -9.35 -14.18 -34.00
C GLY A 98 -9.08 -15.60 -34.50
N THR A 99 -9.06 -16.59 -33.61
CA THR A 99 -8.88 -18.00 -34.02
C THR A 99 -10.02 -18.52 -34.89
N PHE A 100 -11.27 -18.17 -34.59
CA PHE A 100 -12.41 -18.56 -35.41
C PHE A 100 -12.36 -17.93 -36.81
N ALA A 101 -11.95 -16.67 -36.93
CA ALA A 101 -11.78 -16.01 -38.21
C ALA A 101 -10.71 -16.69 -39.07
N LEU A 102 -9.56 -17.05 -38.47
CA LEU A 102 -8.49 -17.78 -39.17
C LEU A 102 -8.95 -19.16 -39.65
N LEU A 103 -9.66 -19.92 -38.81
CA LEU A 103 -10.22 -21.22 -39.19
C LEU A 103 -11.26 -21.08 -40.31
N GLY A 104 -12.15 -20.09 -40.21
CA GLY A 104 -13.15 -19.82 -41.25
C GLY A 104 -12.52 -19.45 -42.60
N MET A 105 -11.48 -18.62 -42.57
CA MET A 105 -10.69 -18.28 -43.77
C MET A 105 -10.02 -19.51 -44.38
N ALA A 106 -9.38 -20.35 -43.55
CA ALA A 106 -8.72 -21.56 -44.02
C ALA A 106 -9.73 -22.52 -44.67
N VAL A 107 -10.87 -22.79 -44.03
CA VAL A 107 -11.94 -23.64 -44.58
C VAL A 107 -12.51 -23.05 -45.87
N GLY A 108 -12.73 -21.73 -45.93
CA GLY A 108 -13.17 -21.05 -47.14
C GLY A 108 -12.19 -21.21 -48.29
N ILE A 109 -10.89 -21.07 -48.02
CA ILE A 109 -9.83 -21.32 -49.02
C ILE A 109 -9.88 -22.78 -49.47
N PHE A 110 -9.91 -23.75 -48.55
CA PHE A 110 -9.99 -25.19 -48.88
C PHE A 110 -11.22 -25.54 -49.72
N LEU A 111 -12.38 -24.95 -49.44
CA LEU A 111 -13.60 -25.19 -50.23
C LEU A 111 -13.53 -24.51 -51.60
N CYS A 112 -12.95 -23.32 -51.69
CA CYS A 112 -12.79 -22.59 -52.96
C CYS A 112 -11.68 -23.16 -53.86
N THR A 113 -10.65 -23.79 -53.30
CA THR A 113 -9.53 -24.39 -54.06
C THR A 113 -9.62 -25.91 -54.19
N GLY A 114 -10.43 -26.58 -53.37
CA GLY A 114 -10.56 -28.05 -53.31
C GLY A 114 -11.87 -28.62 -53.87
N GLY A 115 -12.68 -27.84 -54.59
CA GLY A 115 -13.88 -28.33 -55.26
C GLY A 115 -13.58 -29.14 -56.53
N SER A 116 -13.16 -30.40 -56.37
CA SER A 116 -13.44 -31.48 -57.33
C SER A 116 -13.28 -32.85 -56.66
N CYS A 117 -14.44 -33.54 -56.54
CA CYS A 117 -14.69 -34.95 -56.20
C CYS A 117 -14.17 -35.48 -54.85
#